data_AF-A0A9C9SNK6-F1
#
_entry.id   AF-A0A9C9SNK6-F1
#
_cell.length_a   1.000
_cell.length_b   1.000
_cell.length_c   1.000
_cell.angle_alpha   90.00
_cell.angle_beta   90.00
_cell.angle_gamma   90.00
#
_symmetry.space_group_name_H-M   'P 1'
#
loop_
_entity.id
_entity.type
_entity.pdbx_description
1 polymer ?
#
loop_
_entity_poly.entity_id
_entity_poly.type
_entity_poly.pdbx_seq_one_letter_code
_entity_poly.pdbx_strand_id
1 'polypeptide(L)'
;ITAEYGMLPRSSPQRISRERKGVAGRSTEIQRLIGRSLRAACDLEKLNDYTIIIDADVIQADGGTRTASITGGYVALYIKLKQMLKEKKIEDFPIVRQIAAVSAGIKDKKILLDLNYIEDSTTDVDLNLVADSKFSIIEIQGTGERATFTVNQLNEMLKVMKRGLAELFEIQRDVLKKYE
;
A
#
# COMPACT_ATOMS: atom_id res chain seq x y z
N ILE A 1 -4.12 -13.30 -7.31
CA ILE A 1 -4.28 -11.85 -7.03
C ILE A 1 -3.22 -11.07 -7.78
N THR A 2 -3.63 -10.08 -8.59
CA THR A 2 -2.77 -9.11 -9.29
C THR A 2 -3.32 -7.70 -9.10
N ALA A 3 -2.59 -6.67 -9.52
CA ALA A 3 -3.02 -5.29 -9.39
C ALA A 3 -2.63 -4.43 -10.60
N GLU A 4 -3.50 -3.48 -10.93
CA GLU A 4 -3.26 -2.38 -11.85
C GLU A 4 -3.28 -1.07 -11.06
N TYR A 5 -2.43 -0.12 -11.46
CA TYR A 5 -2.30 1.16 -10.80
C TYR A 5 -2.25 2.25 -11.86
N GLY A 6 -3.14 3.22 -11.72
CA GLY A 6 -3.27 4.33 -12.63
C GLY A 6 -3.29 5.66 -11.88
N MET A 7 -2.77 6.70 -12.51
CA MET A 7 -2.97 8.07 -12.04
C MET A 7 -3.75 8.85 -13.11
N LEU A 8 -4.87 9.47 -12.71
CA LEU A 8 -5.61 10.30 -13.65
C LEU A 8 -4.76 11.51 -14.09
N PRO A 9 -4.89 11.99 -15.34
CA PRO A 9 -4.08 13.09 -15.86
C PRO A 9 -4.03 14.36 -15.00
N ARG A 10 -5.10 14.64 -14.23
CA ARG A 10 -5.19 15.81 -13.35
C ARG A 10 -5.22 15.43 -11.86
N SER A 11 -4.75 14.24 -11.51
CA SER A 11 -4.61 13.84 -10.11
C SER A 11 -3.51 14.63 -9.39
N SER A 12 -2.49 15.10 -10.13
CA SER A 12 -1.36 15.88 -9.61
C SER A 12 -1.44 17.38 -9.91
N PRO A 13 -0.69 18.24 -9.17
CA PRO A 13 -0.66 19.69 -9.37
C PRO A 13 -0.30 20.12 -10.79
N GLN A 14 0.59 19.37 -11.44
CA GLN A 14 0.86 19.48 -12.89
C GLN A 14 0.19 18.32 -13.62
N ARG A 15 -0.41 18.61 -14.79
CA ARG A 15 -1.11 17.59 -15.58
C ARG A 15 -0.12 16.57 -16.13
N ILE A 16 -0.31 15.29 -15.81
CA ILE A 16 0.47 14.18 -16.37
C ILE A 16 -0.17 13.67 -17.66
N SER A 17 0.67 13.16 -18.57
CA SER A 17 0.19 12.51 -19.79
C SER A 17 -0.41 11.15 -19.47
N ARG A 18 -1.53 10.82 -20.11
CA ARG A 18 -2.14 9.48 -20.00
C ARG A 18 -1.19 8.45 -20.62
N GLU A 19 -0.98 7.34 -19.92
CA GLU A 19 -0.13 6.21 -20.34
C GLU A 19 -0.76 5.42 -21.50
N ARG A 20 -0.80 6.00 -22.71
CA ARG A 20 -1.39 5.38 -23.91
C ARG A 20 -0.45 4.44 -24.64
N LYS A 21 0.87 4.59 -24.47
CA LYS A 21 1.91 3.86 -25.21
C LYS A 21 2.50 2.69 -24.41
N GLY A 22 1.82 2.28 -23.34
CA GLY A 22 2.31 1.31 -22.38
C GLY A 22 2.47 1.92 -21.00
N VAL A 23 2.54 1.05 -20.01
CA VAL A 23 2.63 1.38 -18.59
C VAL A 23 4.02 1.93 -18.28
N ALA A 24 4.11 3.05 -17.56
CA ALA A 24 5.40 3.62 -17.19
C ALA A 24 6.14 2.72 -16.17
N GLY A 25 7.46 2.91 -16.04
CA GLY A 25 8.28 2.14 -15.09
C GLY A 25 7.78 2.25 -13.65
N ARG A 26 7.45 3.46 -13.19
CA ARG A 26 6.89 3.72 -11.85
C ARG A 26 5.54 3.03 -11.64
N SER A 27 4.64 3.09 -12.61
CA SER A 27 3.34 2.43 -12.55
C SER A 27 3.50 0.90 -12.48
N THR A 28 4.42 0.34 -13.28
CA THR A 28 4.76 -1.10 -13.25
C THR A 28 5.33 -1.55 -11.90
N GLU A 29 6.23 -0.76 -11.32
CA GLU A 29 6.80 -1.01 -9.99
C GLU A 29 5.69 -1.07 -8.92
N ILE A 30 4.81 -0.07 -8.90
CA ILE A 30 3.71 0.04 -7.93
C ILE A 30 2.70 -1.09 -8.11
N GLN A 31 2.32 -1.43 -9.34
CA GLN A 31 1.47 -2.59 -9.63
C GLN A 31 2.02 -3.88 -9.04
N ARG A 32 3.32 -4.13 -9.23
CA ARG A 32 3.99 -5.31 -8.69
C ARG A 32 4.03 -5.28 -7.16
N LEU A 33 4.27 -4.11 -6.56
CA LEU A 33 4.27 -3.91 -5.10
C LEU A 33 2.89 -4.20 -4.50
N ILE A 34 1.82 -3.62 -5.06
CA ILE A 34 0.44 -3.86 -4.59
C ILE A 34 0.10 -5.34 -4.71
N GLY A 35 0.36 -5.95 -5.87
CA GLY A 35 0.09 -7.37 -6.10
C GLY A 35 0.85 -8.28 -5.15
N ARG A 36 2.15 -8.04 -4.90
CA ARG A 36 2.94 -8.82 -3.92
C ARG A 36 2.38 -8.67 -2.51
N SER A 37 2.09 -7.44 -2.11
CA SER A 37 1.56 -7.13 -0.78
C SER A 37 0.24 -7.87 -0.52
N LEU A 38 -0.73 -7.73 -1.44
CA LEU A 38 -2.06 -8.33 -1.27
C LEU A 38 -2.04 -9.86 -1.35
N ARG A 39 -1.11 -10.46 -2.11
CA ARG A 39 -0.91 -11.91 -2.07
C ARG A 39 -0.44 -12.39 -0.70
N ALA A 40 0.41 -11.64 0.00
CA ALA A 40 0.85 -11.99 1.35
C ALA A 40 -0.29 -11.95 2.39
N ALA A 41 -1.39 -11.26 2.11
CA ALA A 41 -2.59 -11.24 2.95
C ALA A 41 -3.46 -12.50 2.84
N CYS A 42 -3.30 -13.30 1.77
CA CYS A 42 -4.20 -14.40 1.44
C CYS A 42 -3.50 -15.75 1.37
N ASP A 43 -4.25 -16.78 1.74
CA ASP A 43 -4.01 -18.15 1.31
C ASP A 43 -4.49 -18.28 -0.15
N LEU A 44 -3.55 -18.51 -1.07
CA LEU A 44 -3.85 -18.57 -2.50
C LEU A 44 -4.41 -19.94 -2.92
N GLU A 45 -4.20 -21.00 -2.14
CA GLU A 45 -4.76 -22.33 -2.44
C GLU A 45 -6.28 -22.30 -2.34
N LYS A 46 -6.81 -21.50 -1.42
CA LYS A 46 -8.25 -21.22 -1.29
C LYS A 46 -8.84 -20.36 -2.42
N LEU A 47 -8.01 -19.92 -3.37
CA LEU A 47 -8.36 -19.09 -4.51
C LEU A 47 -7.98 -19.74 -5.86
N ASN A 48 -7.68 -21.03 -5.91
CA ASN A 48 -7.09 -21.70 -7.08
C ASN A 48 -7.82 -21.46 -8.41
N ASP A 49 -9.15 -21.34 -8.41
CA ASP A 49 -9.94 -21.14 -9.62
C ASP A 49 -10.25 -19.66 -9.95
N TYR A 50 -9.70 -18.73 -9.17
CA TYR A 50 -10.03 -17.31 -9.28
C TYR A 50 -8.80 -16.42 -9.41
N THR A 51 -8.83 -15.55 -10.43
CA THR A 51 -7.96 -14.40 -10.50
C THR A 51 -8.71 -13.16 -10.03
N ILE A 52 -8.25 -12.58 -8.92
CA ILE A 52 -8.71 -11.26 -8.45
C ILE A 52 -7.72 -10.20 -8.96
N ILE A 53 -8.25 -9.20 -9.65
CA ILE A 53 -7.53 -8.02 -10.13
C ILE A 53 -7.95 -6.84 -9.26
N ILE A 54 -6.97 -6.10 -8.74
CA ILE A 54 -7.19 -4.92 -7.90
C ILE A 54 -6.79 -3.69 -8.72
N ASP A 55 -7.78 -2.87 -9.06
CA ASP A 55 -7.57 -1.63 -9.81
C ASP A 55 -7.48 -0.45 -8.83
N ALA A 56 -6.32 0.20 -8.81
CA ALA A 56 -6.05 1.35 -7.96
C ALA A 56 -5.86 2.61 -8.82
N ASP A 57 -6.95 3.34 -9.04
CA ASP A 57 -6.95 4.62 -9.76
C ASP A 57 -6.85 5.81 -8.82
N VAL A 58 -5.73 6.52 -8.89
CA VAL A 58 -5.51 7.75 -8.12
C VAL A 58 -6.24 8.91 -8.80
N ILE A 59 -7.28 9.39 -8.13
CA ILE A 59 -8.05 10.56 -8.55
C ILE A 59 -7.47 11.89 -8.07
N GLN A 60 -6.74 11.87 -6.95
CA GLN A 60 -6.00 13.02 -6.40
C GLN A 60 -4.74 12.49 -5.73
N ALA A 61 -3.60 13.13 -6.02
CA ALA A 61 -2.29 12.73 -5.57
C ALA A 61 -1.63 13.86 -4.79
N ASP A 62 -1.33 13.60 -3.52
CA ASP A 62 -0.62 14.52 -2.62
C ASP A 62 0.35 13.75 -1.71
N GLY A 63 1.13 12.81 -2.28
CA GLY A 63 2.00 11.92 -1.52
C GLY A 63 1.32 10.60 -1.13
N GLY A 64 2.12 9.61 -0.71
CA GLY A 64 1.63 8.34 -0.17
C GLY A 64 0.74 7.47 -1.07
N THR A 65 0.62 7.76 -2.38
CA THR A 65 -0.40 7.10 -3.21
C THR A 65 -0.23 5.58 -3.29
N ARG A 66 1.02 5.10 -3.36
CA ARG A 66 1.31 3.66 -3.42
C ARG A 66 0.91 2.93 -2.13
N THR A 67 1.17 3.53 -0.97
CA THR A 67 0.85 2.93 0.33
C THR A 67 -0.65 3.02 0.61
N ALA A 68 -1.29 4.13 0.25
CA ALA A 68 -2.73 4.27 0.25
C ALA A 68 -3.42 3.22 -0.63
N SER A 69 -2.89 2.95 -1.84
CA SER A 69 -3.42 1.90 -2.73
C SER A 69 -3.33 0.49 -2.13
N ILE A 70 -2.28 0.17 -1.38
CA ILE A 70 -2.16 -1.12 -0.68
C ILE A 70 -3.19 -1.21 0.45
N THR A 71 -3.25 -0.18 1.29
CA THR A 71 -4.16 -0.12 2.45
C THR A 71 -5.63 -0.18 2.03
N GLY A 72 -6.01 0.56 0.99
CA GLY A 72 -7.36 0.51 0.41
C GLY A 72 -7.62 -0.76 -0.40
N GLY A 73 -6.62 -1.26 -1.13
CA GLY A 73 -6.70 -2.51 -1.88
C GLY A 73 -6.98 -3.71 -0.99
N TYR A 74 -6.44 -3.74 0.23
CA TYR A 74 -6.76 -4.77 1.23
C TYR A 74 -8.23 -4.75 1.61
N VAL A 75 -8.81 -3.56 1.87
CA VAL A 75 -10.23 -3.41 2.21
C VAL A 75 -11.11 -3.87 1.05
N ALA A 76 -10.80 -3.46 -0.18
CA ALA A 76 -11.54 -3.88 -1.37
C ALA A 76 -11.49 -5.40 -1.58
N LEU A 77 -10.29 -5.99 -1.43
CA LEU A 77 -10.09 -7.43 -1.51
C LEU A 77 -10.90 -8.18 -0.45
N TYR A 78 -10.85 -7.73 0.81
CA TYR A 78 -11.61 -8.33 1.91
C TYR A 78 -13.12 -8.34 1.59
N ILE A 79 -13.68 -7.20 1.18
CA ILE A 79 -15.10 -7.06 0.85
C ILE A 79 -15.48 -8.02 -0.27
N LYS A 80 -14.66 -8.10 -1.32
CA LYS A 80 -14.93 -9.00 -2.46
C LYS A 80 -14.92 -10.47 -2.05
N LEU A 81 -13.96 -10.85 -1.22
CA LEU A 81 -13.85 -12.22 -0.72
C LEU A 81 -15.01 -12.59 0.21
N LYS A 82 -15.46 -11.68 1.06
CA LYS A 82 -16.67 -11.87 1.88
C LYS A 82 -17.92 -12.07 1.02
N GLN A 83 -18.05 -11.29 -0.05
CA GLN A 83 -19.12 -11.47 -1.02
C GLN A 83 -19.05 -12.85 -1.69
N MET A 84 -17.86 -13.28 -2.15
CA MET A 84 -17.68 -14.59 -2.78
C MET A 84 -18.00 -15.74 -1.82
N LEU A 85 -17.63 -15.62 -0.54
CA LEU A 85 -17.97 -16.60 0.49
C LEU A 85 -19.48 -16.68 0.70
N LYS A 86 -20.17 -15.53 0.81
CA LYS A 86 -21.64 -15.47 0.95
C LYS A 86 -22.35 -16.07 -0.27
N GLU A 87 -21.81 -15.85 -1.47
CA GLU A 87 -22.29 -16.43 -2.73
C GLU A 87 -21.90 -17.90 -2.90
N LYS A 88 -21.19 -18.51 -1.94
CA LYS A 88 -20.67 -19.89 -2.00
C LYS A 88 -19.79 -20.16 -3.23
N LYS A 89 -19.08 -19.13 -3.71
CA LYS A 89 -18.09 -19.25 -4.80
C LYS A 89 -16.75 -19.79 -4.30
N ILE A 90 -16.48 -19.59 -3.02
CA ILE A 90 -15.33 -20.14 -2.28
C ILE A 90 -15.88 -20.78 -1.00
N GLU A 91 -15.22 -21.83 -0.53
CA GLU A 91 -15.64 -22.59 0.66
C GLU A 91 -15.18 -21.91 1.95
N ASP A 92 -13.93 -21.45 1.97
CA ASP A 92 -13.29 -20.82 3.11
C ASP A 92 -12.95 -19.37 2.86
N PHE A 93 -12.93 -18.56 3.93
CA PHE A 93 -12.41 -17.20 3.85
C PHE A 93 -10.87 -17.22 3.73
N PRO A 94 -10.27 -16.64 2.68
CA PRO A 94 -8.85 -16.88 2.37
C PRO A 94 -7.92 -15.83 2.97
N ILE A 95 -8.41 -14.77 3.62
CA ILE A 95 -7.57 -13.78 4.28
C ILE A 95 -6.94 -14.39 5.54
N VAL A 96 -5.61 -14.47 5.57
CA VAL A 96 -4.83 -15.04 6.70
C VAL A 96 -4.22 -13.97 7.60
N ARG A 97 -4.11 -12.73 7.11
CA ARG A 97 -3.58 -11.60 7.89
C ARG A 97 -4.11 -10.26 7.37
N GLN A 98 -4.32 -9.33 8.29
CA GLN A 98 -4.59 -7.93 7.96
C GLN A 98 -3.30 -7.22 7.60
N ILE A 99 -3.30 -6.47 6.49
CA ILE A 99 -2.13 -5.73 5.99
C ILE A 99 -2.44 -4.26 5.72
N ALA A 100 -1.44 -3.42 5.88
CA ALA A 100 -1.48 -2.00 5.56
C ALA A 100 -0.07 -1.52 5.18
N ALA A 101 -0.01 -0.33 4.61
CA ALA A 101 1.25 0.31 4.26
C ALA A 101 1.23 1.80 4.63
N VAL A 102 2.41 2.32 4.97
CA VAL A 102 2.62 3.75 5.27
C VAL A 102 4.00 4.19 4.77
N SER A 103 4.16 5.47 4.45
CA SER A 103 5.45 6.07 4.11
C SER A 103 6.04 6.83 5.31
N ALA A 104 7.36 7.02 5.30
CA ALA A 104 8.07 7.87 6.25
C ALA A 104 9.34 8.40 5.60
N GLY A 105 9.88 9.48 6.13
CA GLY A 105 11.12 10.06 5.60
C GLY A 105 11.89 10.88 6.62
N ILE A 106 13.07 11.30 6.21
CA ILE A 106 13.94 12.18 7.00
C ILE A 106 14.09 13.50 6.26
N LYS A 107 13.68 14.59 6.92
CA LYS A 107 13.84 15.96 6.41
C LYS A 107 14.37 16.85 7.52
N ASP A 108 15.44 17.60 7.24
CA ASP A 108 16.09 18.49 8.21
C ASP A 108 16.40 17.78 9.56
N LYS A 109 16.87 16.52 9.46
CA LYS A 109 17.14 15.62 10.60
C LYS A 109 15.91 15.22 11.44
N LYS A 110 14.70 15.52 10.98
CA LYS A 110 13.44 15.12 11.61
C LYS A 110 12.83 13.96 10.84
N ILE A 111 12.27 13.00 11.58
CA ILE A 111 11.51 11.89 11.00
C ILE A 111 10.06 12.33 10.84
N LEU A 112 9.54 12.18 9.64
CA LEU A 112 8.17 12.47 9.27
C LEU A 112 7.45 11.17 8.89
N LEU A 113 6.18 11.07 9.23
CA LEU A 113 5.29 9.95 8.92
C LEU A 113 4.25 10.42 7.91
N ASP A 114 3.90 9.54 6.96
CA ASP A 114 2.85 9.77 5.96
C ASP A 114 3.09 11.06 5.15
N LEU A 115 4.21 11.06 4.41
CA LEU A 115 4.69 12.24 3.67
C LEU A 115 3.68 12.68 2.61
N ASN A 116 3.33 13.97 2.63
CA ASN A 116 2.63 14.59 1.51
C ASN A 116 3.58 14.86 0.32
N TYR A 117 3.07 15.36 -0.81
CA TYR A 117 3.89 15.57 -2.01
C TYR A 117 5.06 16.56 -1.79
N ILE A 118 4.83 17.62 -1.02
CA ILE A 118 5.86 18.63 -0.74
C ILE A 118 6.95 18.03 0.15
N GLU A 119 6.57 17.24 1.13
CA GLU A 119 7.50 16.55 2.03
C GLU A 119 8.31 15.50 1.29
N ASP A 120 7.65 14.64 0.51
CA ASP A 120 8.26 13.59 -0.31
C ASP A 120 9.26 14.16 -1.32
N SER A 121 8.87 15.19 -2.08
CA SER A 121 9.76 15.83 -3.07
C SER A 121 10.98 16.56 -2.50
N THR A 122 11.03 16.75 -1.18
CA THR A 122 12.11 17.48 -0.50
C THR A 122 12.80 16.67 0.59
N THR A 123 12.43 15.41 0.79
CA THR A 123 13.03 14.53 1.79
C THR A 123 14.44 14.12 1.40
N ASP A 124 15.29 13.86 2.39
CA ASP A 124 16.63 13.32 2.15
C ASP A 124 16.58 11.80 1.92
N VAL A 125 15.59 11.17 2.55
CA VAL A 125 15.35 9.72 2.61
C VAL A 125 13.85 9.46 2.56
N ASP A 126 13.42 8.55 1.70
CA ASP A 126 12.05 8.00 1.64
C ASP A 126 12.07 6.52 2.01
N LEU A 127 11.05 6.10 2.75
CA LEU A 127 10.84 4.73 3.20
C LEU A 127 9.35 4.37 3.08
N ASN A 128 9.05 3.33 2.32
CA ASN A 128 7.73 2.72 2.25
C ASN A 128 7.76 1.37 2.99
N LEU A 129 6.82 1.17 3.91
CA LEU A 129 6.70 -0.06 4.69
C LEU A 129 5.34 -0.70 4.48
N VAL A 130 5.35 -2.00 4.18
CA VAL A 130 4.16 -2.86 4.18
C VAL A 130 4.34 -3.89 5.29
N ALA A 131 3.35 -3.98 6.19
CA ALA A 131 3.39 -4.95 7.29
C ALA A 131 2.00 -5.49 7.62
N ASP A 132 1.98 -6.61 8.34
CA ASP A 132 0.75 -7.15 8.90
C ASP A 132 0.43 -6.57 10.29
N SER A 133 -0.78 -6.86 10.79
CA SER A 133 -1.25 -6.43 12.13
C SER A 133 -0.40 -6.90 13.31
N LYS A 134 0.50 -7.88 13.13
CA LYS A 134 1.49 -8.30 14.13
C LYS A 134 2.84 -7.58 13.94
N PHE A 135 2.90 -6.64 13.01
CA PHE A 135 4.09 -5.93 12.56
C PHE A 135 5.16 -6.84 11.95
N SER A 136 4.74 -7.97 11.37
CA SER A 136 5.61 -8.76 10.50
C SER A 136 5.78 -8.00 9.18
N ILE A 137 7.02 -7.70 8.82
CA ILE A 137 7.33 -6.94 7.60
C ILE A 137 7.07 -7.82 6.38
N ILE A 138 6.27 -7.32 5.44
CA ILE A 138 6.01 -7.95 4.14
C ILE A 138 6.99 -7.40 3.11
N GLU A 139 7.14 -6.09 3.06
CA GLU A 139 8.09 -5.42 2.16
C GLU A 139 8.55 -4.09 2.78
N ILE A 140 9.83 -3.76 2.57
CA ILE A 140 10.41 -2.48 2.95
C ILE A 140 11.18 -1.94 1.76
N GLN A 141 10.87 -0.71 1.34
CA GLN A 141 11.53 -0.03 0.24
C GLN A 141 12.05 1.31 0.73
N GLY A 142 13.37 1.40 0.95
CA GLY A 142 14.03 2.61 1.43
C GLY A 142 15.03 3.13 0.43
N THR A 143 14.98 4.43 0.14
CA THR A 143 15.90 5.11 -0.77
C THR A 143 16.44 6.38 -0.11
N GLY A 144 17.77 6.50 -0.08
CA GLY A 144 18.43 7.75 0.26
C GLY A 144 18.57 8.61 -0.99
N GLU A 145 17.59 9.47 -1.29
CA GLU A 145 17.58 10.26 -2.53
C GLU A 145 18.66 11.35 -2.54
N ARG A 146 18.88 12.00 -1.38
CA ARG A 146 19.83 13.12 -1.25
C ARG A 146 20.89 12.87 -0.18
N ALA A 147 20.66 11.92 0.70
CA ALA A 147 21.60 11.49 1.72
C ALA A 147 21.50 9.99 1.99
N THR A 148 22.51 9.43 2.64
CA THR A 148 22.42 8.09 3.21
C THR A 148 21.75 8.14 4.58
N PHE A 149 21.22 7.00 5.03
CA PHE A 149 20.73 6.82 6.39
C PHE A 149 21.36 5.61 7.05
N THR A 150 21.57 5.72 8.35
CA THR A 150 22.12 4.67 9.19
C THR A 150 21.05 3.64 9.56
N VAL A 151 21.49 2.46 10.00
CA VAL A 151 20.60 1.44 10.58
C VAL A 151 19.81 2.00 11.78
N ASN A 152 20.43 2.88 12.58
CA ASN A 152 19.73 3.53 13.69
C ASN A 152 18.60 4.43 13.19
N GLN A 153 18.84 5.24 12.16
CA GLN A 153 17.80 6.06 11.53
C GLN A 153 16.68 5.22 10.91
N LEU A 154 17.02 4.09 10.28
CA LEU A 154 16.03 3.11 9.81
C LEU A 154 15.15 2.62 10.96
N ASN A 155 15.75 2.22 12.08
CA ASN A 155 15.02 1.75 13.26
C ASN A 155 14.10 2.83 13.84
N GLU A 156 14.54 4.09 13.88
CA GLU A 156 13.70 5.19 14.32
C GLU A 156 12.51 5.44 13.38
N MET A 157 12.71 5.37 12.06
CA MET A 157 11.59 5.45 11.10
C MET A 157 10.60 4.30 11.31
N LEU A 158 11.09 3.06 11.45
CA LEU A 158 10.25 1.88 11.71
C LEU A 158 9.41 2.03 12.98
N LYS A 159 9.95 2.64 14.05
CA LYS A 159 9.17 2.92 15.27
C LYS A 159 7.99 3.85 15.02
N VAL A 160 8.18 4.90 14.22
CA VAL A 160 7.11 5.85 13.91
C VAL A 160 6.09 5.22 12.95
N MET A 161 6.55 4.51 11.92
CA MET A 161 5.70 3.79 10.99
C MET A 161 4.83 2.74 11.66
N LYS A 162 5.36 2.07 12.70
CA LYS A 162 4.58 1.14 13.53
C LYS A 162 3.33 1.79 14.13
N ARG A 163 3.42 3.04 14.56
CA ARG A 163 2.27 3.79 15.10
C ARG A 163 1.25 4.09 14.00
N GLY A 164 1.69 4.61 12.86
CA GLY A 164 0.81 4.86 11.71
C GLY A 164 0.09 3.60 11.23
N LEU A 165 0.80 2.48 11.13
CA LEU A 165 0.20 1.19 10.77
C LEU A 165 -0.84 0.74 11.80
N ALA A 166 -0.58 0.92 13.11
CA ALA A 166 -1.56 0.59 14.15
C ALA A 166 -2.88 1.34 13.95
N GLU A 167 -2.80 2.64 13.66
CA GLU A 167 -3.98 3.48 13.39
C GLU A 167 -4.71 3.02 12.11
N LEU A 168 -3.98 2.73 11.03
CA LEU A 168 -4.56 2.20 9.79
C LEU A 168 -5.27 0.86 10.01
N PHE A 169 -4.72 0.00 10.86
CA PHE A 169 -5.36 -1.28 11.18
C PHE A 169 -6.67 -1.12 11.94
N GLU A 170 -6.77 -0.16 12.86
CA GLU A 170 -8.04 0.17 13.54
C GLU A 170 -9.06 0.70 12.55
N ILE A 171 -8.67 1.65 11.70
CA ILE A 171 -9.57 2.24 10.69
C ILE A 171 -10.10 1.16 9.74
N GLN A 172 -9.22 0.26 9.26
CA GLN A 172 -9.64 -0.87 8.42
C GLN A 172 -10.62 -1.78 9.15
N ARG A 173 -10.38 -2.14 10.43
CA ARG A 173 -11.31 -2.96 11.22
C ARG A 173 -12.67 -2.28 11.33
N ASP A 174 -12.70 -1.00 11.66
CA ASP A 174 -13.93 -0.23 11.82
C ASP A 174 -14.76 -0.20 10.52
N VAL A 175 -14.11 0.00 9.38
CA VAL A 175 -14.78 -0.02 8.07
C VAL A 175 -15.30 -1.42 7.72
N LEU A 176 -14.56 -2.47 8.09
CA LEU A 176 -14.86 -3.85 7.73
C LEU A 176 -15.91 -4.53 8.62
N LYS A 177 -16.18 -4.02 9.82
CA LYS A 177 -17.21 -4.56 10.75
C LYS A 177 -18.56 -4.86 10.11
N LYS A 178 -18.99 -4.03 9.15
CA LYS A 178 -20.28 -4.21 8.44
C LYS A 178 -20.29 -5.34 7.40
N TYR A 179 -19.14 -5.94 7.12
CA TYR A 179 -18.94 -7.04 6.18
C TYR A 179 -18.51 -8.34 6.87
N GLU A 180 -18.38 -8.35 8.19
CA GLU A 180 -18.10 -9.57 8.96
C GLU A 180 -19.27 -10.54 8.88
#